data_AF-A0A7W7RME9-F1
#
_entry.id   AF-A0A7W7RME9-F1
#
_cell.length_a   1.000
_cell.length_b   1.000
_cell.length_c   1.000
_cell.angle_alpha   90.00
_cell.angle_beta   90.00
_cell.angle_gamma   90.00
#
_symmetry.space_group_name_H-M   'P 1'
#
loop_
_entity.id
_entity.type
_entity.pdbx_description
1 polymer ?
#
loop_
_entity_poly.entity_id
_entity_poly.type
_entity_poly.pdbx_seq_one_letter_code
_entity_poly.pdbx_strand_id
1 'polypeptide(L)'
;MSTAAIGYHFGTTDSLLVEALMRGIEEWSARLDDRLRSAPARPQRERLAAIWGSVTESFHGYRGVLAASFELIARADEDSELRDQLRLTVEHARHGLATQMLDIDPQREPERAHRAGTVCYAMLSGLIVQWLVEPTNLPDRDALADGLLDALGESGDRTGS
;
A
#
# COMPACT_ATOMS: atom_id res chain seq x y z
N MET A 1 -43.09 -16.37 25.07
CA MET A 1 -42.21 -15.30 25.58
C MET A 1 -41.10 -15.08 24.56
N SER A 2 -40.81 -13.81 24.26
CA SER A 2 -39.95 -13.34 23.17
C SER A 2 -38.47 -13.70 23.37
N THR A 3 -37.81 -14.19 22.32
CA THR A 3 -36.35 -14.19 22.14
C THR A 3 -35.99 -13.27 20.97
N ALA A 4 -36.37 -11.99 21.07
CA ALA A 4 -35.94 -10.94 20.16
C ALA A 4 -35.25 -9.84 20.97
N ALA A 5 -33.96 -10.04 21.26
CA ALA A 5 -33.11 -9.02 21.89
C ALA A 5 -31.61 -9.25 21.61
N ILE A 6 -31.25 -9.71 20.41
CA ILE A 6 -29.86 -9.72 19.95
C ILE A 6 -29.87 -9.12 18.55
N GLY A 7 -29.63 -7.83 18.43
CA GLY A 7 -29.66 -7.14 17.14
C GLY A 7 -29.24 -5.67 17.14
N TYR A 8 -29.24 -4.99 18.29
CA TYR A 8 -28.97 -3.54 18.34
C TYR A 8 -27.60 -3.13 18.90
N HIS A 9 -26.67 -4.08 19.12
CA HIS A 9 -25.31 -3.77 19.59
C HIS A 9 -24.16 -4.24 18.69
N PHE A 10 -24.45 -4.94 17.58
CA PHE A 10 -23.43 -5.35 16.61
C PHE A 10 -22.96 -4.17 15.73
N GLY A 11 -23.87 -3.24 15.40
CA GLY A 11 -23.53 -2.09 14.56
C GLY A 11 -22.54 -1.11 15.19
N THR A 12 -22.61 -0.85 16.50
CA THR A 12 -21.74 0.17 17.12
C THR A 12 -20.30 -0.28 17.31
N THR A 13 -20.08 -1.57 17.62
CA THR A 13 -18.74 -2.10 17.85
C THR A 13 -18.01 -2.32 16.53
N ASP A 14 -18.69 -2.88 15.53
CA ASP A 14 -18.10 -3.06 14.20
C ASP A 14 -17.77 -1.71 13.55
N SER A 15 -18.63 -0.70 13.69
CA SER A 15 -18.32 0.66 13.22
C SER A 15 -17.10 1.26 13.92
N LEU A 16 -16.95 1.07 15.24
CA LEU A 16 -15.76 1.56 15.97
C LEU A 16 -14.48 0.85 15.54
N LEU A 17 -14.54 -0.44 15.21
CA LEU A 17 -13.40 -1.21 14.70
C LEU A 17 -13.00 -0.75 13.30
N VAL A 18 -13.97 -0.50 12.42
CA VAL A 18 -13.72 0.06 11.09
C VAL A 18 -13.11 1.46 11.22
N GLU A 19 -13.64 2.31 12.10
CA GLU A 19 -13.10 3.65 12.34
C GLU A 19 -11.65 3.60 12.86
N ALA A 20 -11.37 2.72 13.84
CA ALA A 20 -10.02 2.54 14.37
C ALA A 20 -9.06 2.01 13.31
N LEU A 21 -9.53 1.11 12.43
CA LEU A 21 -8.75 0.61 11.31
C LEU A 21 -8.42 1.71 10.30
N MET A 22 -9.40 2.53 9.91
CA MET A 22 -9.19 3.65 8.99
C MET A 22 -8.18 4.65 9.56
N ARG A 23 -8.29 5.00 10.85
CA ARG A 23 -7.31 5.84 11.55
C ARG A 23 -5.91 5.21 11.53
N GLY A 24 -5.80 3.90 11.75
CA GLY A 24 -4.52 3.19 11.67
C GLY A 24 -3.91 3.22 10.27
N ILE A 25 -4.75 3.09 9.22
CA ILE A 25 -4.31 3.20 7.82
C ILE A 25 -3.83 4.61 7.52
N GLU A 26 -4.54 5.64 7.98
CA GLU A 26 -4.15 7.05 7.83
C GLU A 26 -2.80 7.33 8.51
N GLU A 27 -2.61 6.87 9.75
CA GLU A 27 -1.35 7.03 10.48
C GLU A 27 -0.19 6.32 9.78
N TRP A 28 -0.41 5.08 9.34
CA TRP A 28 0.58 4.33 8.57
C TRP A 28 0.93 5.02 7.24
N SER A 29 -0.09 5.48 6.50
CA SER A 29 0.10 6.19 5.22
C SER A 29 0.91 7.46 5.41
N ALA A 30 0.59 8.28 6.42
CA ALA A 30 1.33 9.49 6.71
C ALA A 30 2.81 9.22 7.04
N ARG A 31 3.09 8.11 7.74
CA ARG A 31 4.45 7.65 8.03
C ARG A 31 5.18 7.18 6.77
N LEU A 32 4.50 6.46 5.89
CA LEU A 32 5.06 6.06 4.59
C LEU A 32 5.39 7.30 3.74
N ASP A 33 4.46 8.25 3.66
CA ASP A 33 4.65 9.51 2.94
C ASP A 33 5.87 10.29 3.44
N ASP A 34 6.06 10.36 4.77
CA ASP A 34 7.23 11.02 5.36
C ASP A 34 8.54 10.36 4.97
N ARG A 35 8.59 9.03 4.98
CA ARG A 35 9.77 8.29 4.53
C ARG A 35 10.05 8.51 3.04
N LEU A 36 9.02 8.49 2.19
CA LEU A 36 9.17 8.67 0.74
C LEU A 36 9.69 10.05 0.35
N ARG A 37 9.34 11.11 1.09
CA ARG A 37 9.88 12.47 0.86
C ARG A 37 11.41 12.56 0.97
N SER A 38 12.05 11.62 1.66
CA SER A 38 13.50 11.62 1.89
C SER A 38 14.31 10.88 0.82
N ALA A 39 13.65 10.29 -0.19
CA ALA A 39 14.34 9.47 -1.19
C ALA A 39 15.29 10.32 -2.07
N PRO A 40 16.54 9.88 -2.29
CA PRO A 40 17.53 10.61 -3.08
C PRO A 40 17.13 10.71 -4.56
N ALA A 41 17.48 11.83 -5.19
CA ALA A 41 17.08 12.13 -6.56
C ALA A 41 17.78 11.26 -7.63
N ARG A 42 18.97 10.70 -7.35
CA ARG A 42 19.81 9.93 -8.30
C ARG A 42 20.88 9.11 -7.58
N PRO A 43 21.41 8.03 -8.20
CA PRO A 43 20.99 7.34 -9.45
C PRO A 43 19.71 6.48 -9.31
N GLN A 44 19.16 5.99 -10.44
CA GLN A 44 17.84 5.30 -10.50
C GLN A 44 17.75 4.08 -9.59
N ARG A 45 18.77 3.20 -9.60
CA ARG A 45 18.83 2.03 -8.72
C ARG A 45 18.80 2.43 -7.24
N GLU A 46 19.62 3.40 -6.84
CA GLU A 46 19.66 3.89 -5.45
C GLU A 46 18.33 4.51 -5.03
N ARG A 47 17.67 5.23 -5.94
CA ARG A 47 16.33 5.77 -5.73
C ARG A 47 15.30 4.65 -5.52
N LEU A 48 15.33 3.61 -6.35
CA LEU A 48 14.46 2.43 -6.20
C LEU A 48 14.71 1.74 -4.86
N ALA A 49 15.96 1.51 -4.48
CA ALA A 49 16.32 0.91 -3.21
C ALA A 49 15.82 1.76 -2.02
N ALA A 50 15.99 3.08 -2.07
CA ALA A 50 15.51 3.96 -1.03
C ALA A 50 13.98 3.96 -0.89
N ILE A 51 13.26 4.04 -2.01
CA ILE A 51 11.79 4.03 -2.04
C ILE A 51 11.25 2.71 -1.50
N TRP A 52 11.70 1.58 -2.05
CA TRP A 52 11.14 0.28 -1.68
C TRP A 52 11.62 -0.23 -0.34
N GLY A 53 12.84 0.15 0.09
CA GLY A 53 13.27 -0.02 1.47
C GLY A 53 12.44 0.79 2.46
N SER A 54 12.05 2.01 2.11
CA SER A 54 11.15 2.83 2.94
C SER A 54 9.74 2.21 3.03
N VAL A 55 9.26 1.62 1.94
CA VAL A 55 7.99 0.89 1.88
C VAL A 55 8.01 -0.29 2.85
N THR A 56 8.99 -1.20 2.77
CA THR A 56 9.02 -2.40 3.62
C THR A 56 9.23 -2.05 5.09
N GLU A 57 10.09 -1.06 5.37
CA GLU A 57 10.33 -0.55 6.72
C GLU A 57 9.09 0.15 7.32
N SER A 58 8.14 0.59 6.49
CA SER A 58 6.88 1.18 6.97
C SER A 58 5.94 0.14 7.59
N PHE A 59 6.11 -1.15 7.28
CA PHE A 59 5.20 -2.20 7.75
C PHE A 59 5.39 -2.51 9.24
N HIS A 60 6.61 -2.34 9.74
CA HIS A 60 6.94 -2.61 11.14
C HIS A 60 6.13 -1.70 12.08
N GLY A 61 5.46 -2.32 13.06
CA GLY A 61 4.55 -1.64 13.99
C GLY A 61 3.09 -1.59 13.53
N TYR A 62 2.79 -1.92 12.26
CA TYR A 62 1.44 -1.80 11.68
C TYR A 62 0.83 -3.14 11.24
N ARG A 63 1.37 -4.28 11.69
CA ARG A 63 0.92 -5.62 11.26
C ARG A 63 -0.60 -5.81 11.37
N GLY A 64 -1.18 -5.43 12.50
CA GLY A 64 -2.63 -5.60 12.74
C GLY A 64 -3.48 -4.75 11.79
N VAL A 65 -3.10 -3.49 11.60
CA VAL A 65 -3.75 -2.57 10.66
C VAL A 65 -3.66 -3.10 9.23
N LEU A 66 -2.47 -3.52 8.81
CA LEU A 66 -2.22 -4.04 7.47
C LEU A 66 -2.95 -5.35 7.21
N ALA A 67 -3.05 -6.26 8.19
CA ALA A 67 -3.83 -7.49 8.04
C ALA A 67 -5.33 -7.20 7.94
N ALA A 68 -5.85 -6.34 8.81
CA ALA A 68 -7.27 -6.02 8.86
C ALA A 68 -7.75 -5.24 7.63
N SER A 69 -6.87 -4.47 6.95
CA SER A 69 -7.24 -3.81 5.69
C SER A 69 -7.58 -4.82 4.59
N PHE A 70 -6.95 -5.99 4.55
CA PHE A 70 -7.32 -7.07 3.62
C PHE A 70 -8.62 -7.77 4.02
N GLU A 71 -8.95 -7.83 5.32
CA GLU A 71 -10.26 -8.33 5.75
C GLU A 71 -11.40 -7.45 5.26
N LEU A 72 -11.22 -6.11 5.24
CA LEU A 72 -12.22 -5.20 4.70
C LEU A 72 -12.51 -5.48 3.21
N ILE A 73 -11.50 -5.86 2.44
CA ILE A 73 -11.67 -6.22 1.02
C ILE A 73 -12.59 -7.44 0.90
N ALA A 74 -12.41 -8.46 1.73
CA ALA A 74 -13.26 -9.64 1.72
C ALA A 74 -14.72 -9.32 2.11
N ARG A 75 -14.92 -8.40 3.07
CA ARG A 75 -16.27 -7.97 3.50
C ARG A 75 -17.01 -7.15 2.44
N ALA A 76 -16.29 -6.42 1.60
CA ALA A 76 -16.86 -5.56 0.57
C ALA A 76 -17.60 -6.32 -0.55
N ASP A 77 -17.48 -7.64 -0.64
CA ASP A 77 -18.28 -8.45 -1.55
C ASP A 77 -19.77 -8.46 -1.15
N GLU A 78 -20.05 -8.36 0.15
CA GLU A 78 -21.41 -8.40 0.71
C GLU A 78 -21.94 -7.00 1.09
N ASP A 79 -21.07 -6.00 1.18
CA ASP A 79 -21.39 -4.62 1.57
C ASP A 79 -21.01 -3.61 0.48
N SER A 80 -22.02 -3.08 -0.22
CA SER A 80 -21.83 -2.11 -1.31
C SER A 80 -21.32 -0.75 -0.82
N GLU A 81 -21.70 -0.32 0.39
CA GLU A 81 -21.26 0.95 0.95
C GLU A 81 -19.77 0.88 1.29
N LEU A 82 -19.35 -0.21 1.94
CA LEU A 82 -17.94 -0.49 2.21
C LEU A 82 -17.13 -0.59 0.91
N ARG A 83 -17.68 -1.22 -0.13
CA ARG A 83 -17.03 -1.30 -1.45
C ARG A 83 -16.78 0.07 -2.05
N ASP A 84 -17.74 0.98 -1.98
CA ASP A 84 -17.58 2.35 -2.48
C ASP A 84 -16.54 3.14 -1.68
N GLN A 85 -16.52 2.98 -0.35
CA GLN A 85 -15.50 3.57 0.52
C GLN A 85 -14.09 3.06 0.19
N LEU A 86 -13.93 1.74 0.00
CA LEU A 86 -12.65 1.14 -0.39
C LEU A 86 -12.21 1.60 -1.78
N ARG A 87 -13.14 1.72 -2.74
CA ARG A 87 -12.82 2.24 -4.09
C ARG A 87 -12.20 3.62 -4.01
N LEU A 88 -12.80 4.54 -3.24
CA LEU A 88 -12.27 5.88 -3.04
C LEU A 88 -10.92 5.87 -2.31
N THR A 89 -10.76 5.01 -1.31
CA THR A 89 -9.51 4.86 -0.56
C THR A 89 -8.37 4.39 -1.46
N VAL A 90 -8.62 3.38 -2.29
CA VAL A 90 -7.63 2.85 -3.25
C VAL A 90 -7.31 3.89 -4.34
N GLU A 91 -8.30 4.65 -4.81
CA GLU A 91 -8.09 5.73 -5.77
C GLU A 91 -7.15 6.82 -5.21
N HIS A 92 -7.41 7.29 -3.99
CA HIS A 92 -6.54 8.24 -3.31
C HIS A 92 -5.12 7.69 -3.10
N ALA A 93 -5.00 6.43 -2.66
CA ALA A 93 -3.70 5.78 -2.49
C ALA A 93 -2.91 5.73 -3.80
N ARG A 94 -3.55 5.39 -4.92
CA ARG A 94 -2.88 5.36 -6.24
C ARG A 94 -2.38 6.74 -6.67
N HIS A 95 -3.17 7.79 -6.48
CA HIS A 95 -2.75 9.16 -6.77
C HIS A 95 -1.58 9.60 -5.89
N GLY A 96 -1.64 9.29 -4.59
CA GLY A 96 -0.55 9.54 -3.65
C GLY A 96 0.74 8.85 -4.08
N LEU A 97 0.69 7.54 -4.37
CA LEU A 97 1.86 6.76 -4.78
C LEU A 97 2.46 7.26 -6.11
N ALA A 98 1.62 7.60 -7.10
CA ALA A 98 2.10 8.18 -8.36
C ALA A 98 2.86 9.50 -8.14
N THR A 99 2.34 10.35 -7.25
CA THR A 99 2.98 11.62 -6.89
C THR A 99 4.30 11.36 -6.16
N GLN A 100 4.27 10.62 -5.05
CA GLN A 100 5.42 10.48 -4.16
C GLN A 100 6.55 9.64 -4.77
N MET A 101 6.22 8.58 -5.51
CA MET A 101 7.21 7.63 -5.99
C MET A 101 7.73 7.95 -7.38
N LEU A 102 7.00 8.74 -8.18
CA LEU A 102 7.31 8.98 -9.59
C LEU A 102 7.25 10.47 -10.00
N ASP A 103 6.91 11.37 -9.07
CA ASP A 103 6.78 12.82 -9.32
C ASP A 103 5.74 13.11 -10.42
N ILE A 104 4.66 12.33 -10.46
CA ILE A 104 3.57 12.47 -11.42
C ILE A 104 2.39 13.17 -10.73
N ASP A 105 2.07 14.38 -11.18
CA ASP A 105 0.93 15.15 -10.66
C ASP A 105 -0.40 14.62 -11.24
N PRO A 106 -1.32 14.08 -10.40
CA PRO A 106 -2.59 13.53 -10.87
C PRO A 106 -3.57 14.59 -11.41
N GLN A 107 -3.41 15.87 -11.06
CA GLN A 107 -4.23 16.95 -11.60
C GLN A 107 -3.76 17.37 -12.99
N ARG A 108 -2.44 17.32 -13.24
CA ARG A 108 -1.84 17.69 -14.53
C ARG A 108 -1.81 16.53 -15.52
N GLU A 109 -1.64 15.30 -15.03
CA GLU A 109 -1.48 14.10 -15.85
C GLU A 109 -2.36 12.93 -15.35
N PRO A 110 -3.71 13.07 -15.31
CA PRO A 110 -4.61 12.12 -14.65
C PRO A 110 -4.49 10.69 -15.16
N GLU A 111 -4.46 10.51 -16.48
CA GLU A 111 -4.32 9.18 -17.11
C GLU A 111 -2.97 8.51 -16.80
N ARG A 112 -1.90 9.30 -16.73
CA ARG A 112 -0.56 8.79 -16.42
C ARG A 112 -0.47 8.43 -14.94
N ALA A 113 -0.99 9.29 -14.06
CA ALA A 113 -1.07 9.03 -12.63
C ALA A 113 -1.91 7.79 -12.32
N HIS A 114 -3.05 7.60 -13.00
CA HIS A 114 -3.89 6.42 -12.85
C HIS A 114 -3.12 5.13 -13.20
N ARG A 115 -2.48 5.08 -14.37
CA ARG A 115 -1.69 3.90 -14.79
C ARG A 115 -0.53 3.63 -13.85
N ALA A 116 0.28 4.65 -13.56
CA ALA A 116 1.47 4.52 -12.74
C ALA A 116 1.13 4.17 -11.29
N GLY A 117 0.17 4.87 -10.70
CA GLY A 117 -0.32 4.62 -9.34
C GLY A 117 -0.92 3.23 -9.18
N THR A 118 -1.61 2.71 -10.20
CA THR A 118 -2.13 1.33 -10.20
C THR A 118 -1.00 0.31 -10.05
N VAL A 119 0.09 0.47 -10.80
CA VAL A 119 1.26 -0.42 -10.71
C VAL A 119 1.93 -0.28 -9.34
N CYS A 120 2.16 0.95 -8.87
CA CYS A 120 2.75 1.19 -7.55
C CYS A 120 1.91 0.56 -6.42
N TYR A 121 0.58 0.70 -6.48
CA TYR A 121 -0.33 0.11 -5.49
C TYR A 121 -0.34 -1.41 -5.54
N ALA A 122 -0.29 -2.01 -6.73
CA ALA A 122 -0.22 -3.47 -6.89
C ALA A 122 1.06 -4.03 -6.27
N MET A 123 2.18 -3.34 -6.45
CA MET A 123 3.47 -3.73 -5.86
C MET A 123 3.48 -3.55 -4.34
N LEU A 124 2.99 -2.41 -3.84
CA LEU A 124 2.87 -2.14 -2.41
C LEU A 124 2.02 -3.21 -1.72
N SER A 125 0.81 -3.47 -2.26
CA SER A 125 -0.11 -4.45 -1.67
C SER A 125 0.45 -5.89 -1.78
N GLY A 126 1.11 -6.23 -2.88
CA GLY A 126 1.80 -7.52 -3.03
C GLY A 126 2.94 -7.73 -2.04
N LEU A 127 3.71 -6.68 -1.72
CA LEU A 127 4.75 -6.74 -0.69
C LEU A 127 4.17 -6.86 0.72
N ILE A 128 3.06 -6.17 1.00
CA ILE A 128 2.36 -6.32 2.29
C ILE A 128 1.89 -7.77 2.47
N VAL A 129 1.28 -8.38 1.45
CA VAL A 129 0.83 -9.79 1.52
C VAL A 129 2.01 -10.72 1.82
N GLN A 130 3.11 -10.58 1.08
CA GLN A 130 4.31 -11.40 1.30
C GLN A 130 4.89 -11.23 2.71
N TRP A 131 4.97 -9.99 3.20
CA TRP A 131 5.43 -9.70 4.55
C TRP A 131 4.48 -10.23 5.64
N LEU A 132 3.16 -10.17 5.41
CA LEU A 132 2.18 -10.71 6.34
C LEU A 132 2.34 -12.23 6.49
N VAL A 133 2.70 -12.93 5.41
CA VAL A 133 2.97 -14.37 5.40
C VAL A 133 4.33 -14.69 6.04
N GLU A 134 5.40 -14.00 5.63
CA GLU A 134 6.77 -14.26 6.11
C GLU A 134 7.51 -12.94 6.44
N PRO A 135 7.38 -12.42 7.69
CA PRO A 135 7.90 -11.10 8.04
C PRO A 135 9.43 -10.96 8.01
N THR A 136 10.15 -12.08 8.10
CA THR A 136 11.62 -12.11 8.26
C THR A 136 12.38 -12.37 6.96
N ASN A 137 11.70 -12.65 5.86
CA ASN A 137 12.31 -13.13 4.62
C ASN A 137 11.96 -12.25 3.40
N LEU A 138 11.46 -11.03 3.62
CA LEU A 138 11.38 -10.08 2.52
C LEU A 138 12.81 -9.77 2.01
N PRO A 139 12.99 -9.65 0.68
CA PRO A 139 14.27 -9.20 0.14
C PRO A 139 14.65 -7.83 0.71
N ASP A 140 15.96 -7.61 0.91
CA ASP A 140 16.44 -6.31 1.32
C ASP A 140 16.21 -5.24 0.23
N ARG A 141 16.45 -3.98 0.57
CA ARG A 141 16.21 -2.84 -0.32
C ARG A 141 16.98 -2.92 -1.64
N ASP A 142 18.19 -3.50 -1.62
CA ASP A 142 19.07 -3.58 -2.78
C ASP A 142 18.59 -4.71 -3.70
N ALA A 143 18.25 -5.87 -3.12
CA ALA A 143 17.64 -6.99 -3.83
C ALA A 143 16.28 -6.62 -4.44
N LEU A 144 15.45 -5.84 -3.74
CA LEU A 144 14.20 -5.31 -4.30
C LEU A 144 14.47 -4.40 -5.50
N ALA A 145 15.43 -3.48 -5.40
CA ALA A 145 15.77 -2.60 -6.50
C ALA A 145 16.25 -3.38 -7.74
N ASP A 146 17.13 -4.36 -7.53
CA ASP A 146 17.64 -5.22 -8.61
C ASP A 146 16.50 -6.05 -9.25
N GLY A 147 15.65 -6.68 -8.43
CA GLY A 147 14.51 -7.45 -8.92
C GLY A 147 13.51 -6.62 -9.73
N LEU A 148 13.35 -5.33 -9.42
CA LEU A 148 12.51 -4.43 -10.21
C LEU A 148 13.13 -4.04 -11.53
N LEU A 149 14.44 -3.79 -11.56
CA LEU A 149 15.16 -3.55 -12.82
C LEU A 149 15.09 -4.78 -13.72
N ASP A 150 15.24 -5.98 -13.14
CA ASP A 150 15.07 -7.25 -13.84
C ASP A 150 13.65 -7.42 -14.41
N ALA A 151 12.62 -7.13 -13.61
CA ALA A 151 11.23 -7.21 -14.05
C ALA A 151 10.89 -6.22 -15.18
N LEU A 152 11.56 -5.07 -15.22
CA LEU A 152 11.39 -4.05 -16.26
C LEU A 152 12.28 -4.29 -17.49
N GLY A 153 13.18 -5.29 -17.44
CA GLY A 153 14.17 -5.53 -18.50
C GLY A 153 15.21 -4.40 -18.60
N GLU A 154 15.34 -3.58 -17.55
CA GLU A 154 16.29 -2.48 -17.45
C GLU A 154 17.63 -2.91 -16.83
N SER A 155 17.82 -4.22 -16.62
CA SER A 155 19.08 -4.79 -16.16
C SER A 155 20.19 -4.36 -17.11
N GLY A 156 21.04 -3.45 -16.63
CA GLY A 156 22.15 -2.90 -17.38
C GLY A 156 22.92 -4.02 -18.07
N ASP A 157 23.12 -3.82 -19.37
CA ASP A 157 23.99 -4.56 -20.26
C ASP A 157 25.16 -5.21 -19.49
N ARG A 158 25.00 -6.50 -19.11
CA ARG A 158 26.13 -7.34 -18.67
C ARG A 158 26.88 -7.79 -19.92
N THR A 159 27.41 -6.83 -20.66
CA THR A 159 28.43 -7.06 -21.67
C THR A 159 29.76 -6.74 -21.02
N GLY A 160 30.47 -7.76 -20.57
CA GLY A 160 31.77 -7.56 -19.93
C GLY A 160 32.41 -8.80 -19.29
N SER A 161 32.56 -9.89 -20.02
CA SER A 161 33.86 -10.55 -20.25
C SER A 161 33.77 -11.62 -21.32
#